data_AF-A0A401RJE6-F1
#
_entry.id   AF-A0A401RJE6-F1
#
_cell.length_a   1.000
_cell.length_b   1.000
_cell.length_c   1.000
_cell.angle_alpha   90.00
_cell.angle_beta   90.00
_cell.angle_gamma   90.00
#
_symmetry.space_group_name_H-M   'P 1'
#
loop_
_entity.id
_entity.type
_entity.pdbx_description
1 polymer ?
#
loop_
_entity_poly.entity_id
_entity_poly.type
_entity_poly.pdbx_seq_one_letter_code
_entity_poly.pdbx_strand_id
1 'polypeptide(L)'
;MRYTKIVRYIGTSSFIIQTVLYTGIVIYAPALALNQVTGFDLWGVLVGTGLICTLYCTLGGLKAVVWTDVFQMTVMIIGFIAVIIRGVVIHGSFTQILNISYHGGRLNFWDFDPSPVRRHTFWTIVVGGTFVWTAIYGINQSQVQRYLSCRSQFEAKLALYFNLVGLWIIAICAVFTGLTMYAVYHQCDPLTQKKVKASDQVS
;
A
#
# COMPACT_ATOMS: atom_id res chain seq x y z
N MET A 1 -31.79 -2.75 1.25
CA MET A 1 -33.16 -2.98 0.73
C MET A 1 -33.33 -2.47 -0.70
N ARG A 2 -32.33 -2.59 -1.60
CA ARG A 2 -32.38 -2.01 -2.95
C ARG A 2 -32.25 -3.02 -4.12
N TYR A 3 -31.93 -4.29 -3.81
CA TYR A 3 -31.74 -5.35 -4.81
C TYR A 3 -32.43 -6.66 -4.38
N THR A 4 -32.83 -7.46 -5.36
CA THR A 4 -33.38 -8.82 -5.19
C THR A 4 -32.39 -9.72 -4.46
N LYS A 5 -32.89 -10.67 -3.66
CA LYS A 5 -32.03 -11.56 -2.82
C LYS A 5 -30.94 -12.27 -3.64
N ILE A 6 -31.26 -12.71 -4.86
CA ILE A 6 -30.31 -13.38 -5.79
C ILE A 6 -29.13 -12.47 -6.14
N VAL A 7 -29.39 -11.22 -6.54
CA VAL A 7 -28.34 -10.25 -6.91
C VAL A 7 -27.45 -9.95 -5.70
N ARG A 8 -28.03 -9.91 -4.50
CA ARG A 8 -27.26 -9.75 -3.26
C ARG A 8 -26.32 -10.92 -3.02
N TYR A 9 -26.79 -12.16 -3.19
CA TYR A 9 -25.95 -13.35 -3.02
C TYR A 9 -24.82 -13.40 -4.07
N ILE A 10 -25.13 -13.16 -5.34
CA ILE A 10 -24.11 -13.14 -6.42
C ILE A 10 -23.05 -12.06 -6.14
N GLY A 11 -23.48 -10.85 -5.79
CA GLY A 11 -22.57 -9.74 -5.48
C GLY A 11 -21.69 -10.03 -4.25
N THR A 12 -22.27 -10.57 -3.17
CA THR A 12 -21.50 -10.93 -1.97
C THR A 12 -20.52 -12.06 -2.25
N SER A 13 -20.92 -13.11 -2.98
CA SER A 13 -20.02 -14.22 -3.36
C SER A 13 -18.86 -13.74 -4.22
N SER A 14 -19.13 -12.91 -5.24
CA SER A 14 -18.08 -12.33 -6.08
C SER A 14 -17.11 -11.46 -5.26
N PHE A 15 -17.62 -10.65 -4.33
CA PHE A 15 -16.79 -9.82 -3.46
C PHE A 15 -15.91 -10.65 -2.51
N ILE A 16 -16.45 -11.73 -1.92
CA ILE A 16 -15.68 -12.62 -1.05
C ILE A 16 -14.54 -13.27 -1.83
N ILE A 17 -14.81 -13.84 -3.01
CA ILE A 17 -13.80 -14.49 -3.85
C ILE A 17 -12.70 -13.50 -4.22
N GLN A 18 -13.07 -12.30 -4.69
CA GLN A 18 -12.12 -11.24 -5.02
C GLN A 18 -11.26 -10.85 -3.82
N THR A 19 -11.88 -10.71 -2.64
CA THR A 19 -11.17 -10.32 -1.41
C THR A 19 -10.18 -11.39 -0.98
N VAL A 20 -10.56 -12.67 -0.99
CA VAL A 20 -9.67 -13.79 -0.60
C VAL A 20 -8.43 -13.83 -1.51
N LEU A 21 -8.63 -13.73 -2.83
CA LEU A 21 -7.52 -13.73 -3.80
C LEU A 21 -6.61 -12.51 -3.59
N TYR A 22 -7.20 -11.33 -3.41
CA TYR A 22 -6.45 -10.10 -3.19
C TYR A 22 -5.64 -10.14 -1.88
N THR A 23 -6.25 -10.58 -0.77
CA THR A 23 -5.57 -10.69 0.53
C THR A 23 -4.42 -11.69 0.47
N GLY A 24 -4.55 -12.79 -0.27
CA GLY A 24 -3.44 -13.74 -0.48
C GLY A 24 -2.21 -13.08 -1.13
N ILE A 25 -2.43 -12.29 -2.19
CA ILE A 25 -1.37 -11.54 -2.87
C ILE A 25 -0.74 -10.50 -1.91
N VAL A 26 -1.57 -9.83 -1.11
CA VAL A 26 -1.10 -8.79 -0.17
C VAL A 26 -0.23 -9.38 0.95
N ILE A 27 -0.54 -10.57 1.47
CA ILE A 27 0.28 -11.22 2.52
C ILE A 27 1.56 -11.83 1.93
N TYR A 28 1.55 -12.21 0.65
CA TYR A 28 2.72 -12.77 -0.02
C TYR A 28 3.90 -11.80 -0.08
N ALA A 29 3.67 -10.52 -0.40
CA ALA A 29 4.74 -9.52 -0.52
C ALA A 29 5.59 -9.35 0.77
N PRO A 30 5.01 -9.09 1.95
CA PRO A 30 5.78 -9.01 3.19
C PRO A 30 6.36 -10.36 3.62
N ALA A 31 5.69 -11.49 3.32
CA ALA A 31 6.23 -12.82 3.62
C ALA A 31 7.50 -13.11 2.81
N LEU A 32 7.51 -12.73 1.53
CA LEU A 32 8.68 -12.81 0.67
C LEU A 32 9.81 -11.91 1.17
N ALA A 33 9.50 -10.68 1.55
CA ALA A 33 10.50 -9.76 2.13
C ALA A 33 11.10 -10.33 3.42
N LEU A 34 10.26 -10.91 4.30
CA LEU A 34 10.73 -11.51 5.56
C LEU A 34 11.60 -12.76 5.30
N ASN A 35 11.20 -13.62 4.36
CA ASN A 35 11.98 -14.78 3.93
C ASN A 35 13.38 -14.38 3.46
N GLN A 36 13.52 -13.28 2.72
CA GLN A 36 14.83 -12.79 2.25
C GLN A 36 15.72 -12.27 3.37
N VAL A 37 15.16 -11.61 4.38
CA VAL A 37 15.95 -11.03 5.49
C VAL A 37 16.30 -12.05 6.57
N THR A 38 15.37 -12.97 6.88
CA THR A 38 15.51 -13.92 7.99
C THR A 38 15.94 -15.33 7.55
N GLY A 39 15.74 -15.67 6.27
CA GLY A 39 15.96 -17.02 5.76
C GLY A 39 14.88 -18.04 6.15
N PHE A 40 13.80 -17.64 6.84
CA PHE A 40 12.71 -18.55 7.22
C PHE A 40 11.93 -19.06 6.02
N ASP A 41 11.45 -20.29 6.09
CA ASP A 41 10.59 -20.86 5.04
C ASP A 41 9.35 -20.00 4.78
N LEU A 42 9.07 -19.75 3.49
CA LEU A 42 8.02 -18.85 3.03
C LEU A 42 6.63 -19.35 3.44
N TRP A 43 6.41 -20.67 3.39
CA TRP A 43 5.13 -21.27 3.80
C TRP A 43 4.91 -21.14 5.30
N GLY A 44 5.96 -21.34 6.11
CA GLY A 44 5.92 -21.11 7.55
C GLY A 44 5.50 -19.68 7.91
N VAL A 45 6.06 -18.68 7.25
CA VAL A 45 5.71 -17.27 7.46
C VAL A 45 4.25 -17.00 7.04
N LEU A 46 3.85 -17.45 5.85
CA LEU A 46 2.48 -17.27 5.34
C LEU A 46 1.42 -17.85 6.30
N VAL A 47 1.59 -19.11 6.70
CA VAL A 47 0.67 -19.79 7.61
C VAL A 47 0.70 -19.13 8.99
N GLY A 48 1.88 -18.79 9.50
CA GLY A 48 2.03 -18.12 10.79
C GLY A 48 1.33 -16.77 10.85
N THR A 49 1.59 -15.89 9.88
CA THR A 49 0.96 -14.57 9.82
C THR A 49 -0.55 -14.67 9.62
N GLY A 50 -1.02 -15.58 8.76
CA GLY A 50 -2.46 -15.82 8.55
C GLY A 50 -3.17 -16.33 9.81
N LEU A 51 -2.53 -17.24 10.55
CA LEU A 51 -3.07 -17.78 11.80
C LEU A 51 -3.15 -16.72 12.90
N ILE A 52 -2.07 -15.96 13.11
CA ILE A 52 -2.07 -14.83 14.06
C ILE A 52 -3.14 -13.81 13.68
N CYS A 53 -3.24 -13.47 12.39
CA CYS A 53 -4.26 -12.55 11.86
C CYS A 53 -5.67 -13.02 12.17
N THR A 54 -5.96 -14.28 11.88
CA THR A 54 -7.27 -14.89 12.13
C THR A 54 -7.60 -14.91 13.63
N LEU A 55 -6.64 -15.26 14.48
CA LEU A 55 -6.84 -15.31 15.94
C LEU A 55 -7.19 -13.95 16.53
N TYR A 56 -6.43 -12.90 16.24
CA TYR A 56 -6.75 -11.58 16.81
C TYR A 56 -8.03 -10.99 16.20
N CYS A 57 -8.32 -11.26 14.91
CA CYS A 57 -9.57 -10.80 14.27
C CYS A 57 -10.80 -11.47 14.89
N THR A 58 -10.73 -12.78 15.16
CA THR A 58 -11.84 -13.54 15.75
C THR A 58 -12.08 -13.21 17.21
N LEU A 59 -11.01 -13.03 18.00
CA LEU A 59 -11.11 -12.72 19.43
C LEU A 59 -11.52 -11.27 19.71
N GLY A 60 -11.00 -10.32 18.92
CA GLY A 60 -11.16 -8.90 19.22
C GLY A 60 -12.17 -8.16 18.33
N GLY A 61 -12.66 -8.79 17.27
CA GLY A 61 -13.59 -8.20 16.32
C GLY A 61 -13.07 -6.89 15.70
N LEU A 62 -14.00 -6.02 15.27
CA LEU A 62 -13.65 -4.77 14.59
C LEU A 62 -12.77 -3.84 15.45
N LYS A 63 -12.94 -3.85 16.78
CA LYS A 63 -12.17 -2.99 17.69
C LYS A 63 -10.69 -3.36 17.70
N ALA A 64 -10.36 -4.65 17.77
CA ALA A 64 -8.97 -5.09 17.71
C ALA A 64 -8.35 -4.79 16.36
N VAL A 65 -9.08 -5.01 15.27
CA VAL A 65 -8.61 -4.70 13.91
C VAL A 65 -8.25 -3.22 13.78
N VAL A 66 -9.09 -2.31 14.30
CA VAL A 66 -8.78 -0.87 14.27
C VAL A 66 -7.52 -0.54 15.08
N TRP A 67 -7.33 -1.19 16.23
CA TRP A 67 -6.14 -0.97 17.06
C TRP A 67 -4.85 -1.49 16.40
N THR A 68 -4.92 -2.66 15.74
CA THR A 68 -3.79 -3.19 14.98
C THR A 68 -3.46 -2.32 13.78
N ASP A 69 -4.46 -1.74 13.10
CA ASP A 69 -4.25 -0.81 11.99
C ASP A 69 -3.53 0.47 12.44
N VAL A 70 -3.90 1.01 13.62
CA VAL A 70 -3.21 2.18 14.19
C VAL A 70 -1.75 1.85 14.48
N PHE A 71 -1.47 0.70 15.11
CA PHE A 71 -0.11 0.25 15.36
C PHE A 71 0.69 0.08 14.07
N GLN A 72 0.12 -0.58 13.06
CA GLN A 72 0.76 -0.76 11.76
C GLN A 72 1.06 0.59 11.08
N MET A 73 0.13 1.54 11.15
CA MET A 73 0.32 2.89 10.63
C MET A 73 1.51 3.60 11.31
N THR A 74 1.60 3.53 12.64
CA THR A 74 2.70 4.12 13.40
C THR A 74 4.04 3.50 13.00
N VAL A 75 4.12 2.17 12.91
CA VAL A 75 5.34 1.45 12.51
C VAL A 75 5.75 1.83 11.08
N MET A 76 4.80 1.92 10.14
CA MET A 76 5.08 2.34 8.77
C MET A 76 5.68 3.75 8.69
N ILE A 77 5.11 4.72 9.42
CA ILE A 77 5.61 6.11 9.43
C ILE A 77 7.03 6.16 9.99
N ILE A 78 7.31 5.46 11.09
CA ILE A 78 8.66 5.37 11.68
C ILE A 78 9.63 4.76 10.66
N GLY A 79 9.23 3.69 9.98
CA GLY A 79 10.03 3.05 8.94
C GLY A 79 10.40 4.00 7.80
N PHE A 80 9.43 4.76 7.27
CA PHE A 80 9.71 5.75 6.23
C PHE A 80 10.67 6.84 6.70
N ILE A 81 10.45 7.40 7.89
CA ILE A 81 11.33 8.43 8.45
C ILE A 81 12.76 7.88 8.62
N ALA A 82 12.90 6.66 9.13
CA ALA A 82 14.21 6.03 9.31
C ALA A 82 14.96 5.86 7.97
N VAL A 83 14.28 5.41 6.91
CA VAL A 83 14.91 5.25 5.60
C VAL A 83 15.28 6.61 4.99
N ILE A 84 14.39 7.60 5.10
CA ILE A 84 14.66 8.96 4.59
C ILE A 84 15.87 9.57 5.31
N ILE A 85 15.94 9.50 6.65
CA ILE A 85 17.09 10.00 7.43
C ILE A 85 18.36 9.29 6.99
N ARG A 86 18.34 7.95 6.87
CA ARG A 86 19.52 7.20 6.46
C ARG A 86 19.98 7.59 5.05
N GLY A 87 19.05 7.80 4.13
CA GLY A 87 19.35 8.26 2.78
C GLY A 87 19.98 9.65 2.74
N VAL A 88 19.46 10.58 3.54
CA VAL A 88 20.01 11.94 3.67
C VAL A 88 21.42 11.91 4.26
N VAL A 89 21.69 11.05 5.25
CA VAL A 89 23.03 10.90 5.83
C VAL A 89 24.05 10.37 4.80
N ILE A 90 23.64 9.45 3.91
CA ILE A 90 24.53 8.88 2.88
C ILE A 90 24.86 9.91 1.79
N HIS A 91 23.88 10.66 1.32
CA HIS A 91 24.04 11.61 0.20
C HIS A 91 24.27 13.06 0.63
N GLY A 92 24.38 13.31 1.94
CA GLY A 92 24.64 14.62 2.53
C GLY A 92 23.44 15.57 2.56
N SER A 93 22.52 15.50 1.59
CA SER A 93 21.34 16.38 1.56
C SER A 93 20.12 15.77 0.84
N PHE A 94 18.93 16.23 1.23
CA PHE A 94 17.66 15.90 0.59
C PHE A 94 17.58 16.40 -0.86
N THR A 95 18.12 17.59 -1.12
CA THR A 95 18.14 18.20 -2.46
C THR A 95 18.94 17.35 -3.45
N GLN A 96 20.01 16.70 -2.99
CA GLN A 96 20.83 15.85 -3.84
C GLN A 96 20.10 14.58 -4.28
N ILE A 97 19.31 13.97 -3.40
CA ILE A 97 18.45 12.81 -3.73
C ILE A 97 17.43 13.18 -4.81
N LEU A 98 16.78 14.34 -4.66
CA LEU A 98 15.84 14.86 -5.64
C LEU A 98 16.51 15.17 -6.98
N ASN A 99 17.71 15.76 -6.96
CA ASN A 99 18.43 16.11 -8.18
C ASN A 99 18.88 14.85 -8.95
N ILE A 100 19.40 13.84 -8.25
CA ILE A 100 19.75 12.53 -8.86
C ILE A 100 18.51 11.88 -9.47
N SER A 101 17.37 11.93 -8.79
CA SER A 101 16.12 11.35 -9.28
C SER A 101 15.54 12.11 -10.48
N TYR A 102 15.73 13.43 -10.51
CA TYR A 102 15.35 14.28 -11.64
C TYR A 102 16.18 13.94 -12.88
N HIS A 103 17.51 13.92 -12.74
CA HIS A 103 18.43 13.56 -13.83
C HIS A 103 18.27 12.10 -14.28
N GLY A 104 17.88 11.21 -13.37
CA GLY A 104 17.55 9.81 -13.68
C GLY A 104 16.22 9.60 -14.41
N GLY A 105 15.49 10.66 -14.76
CA GLY A 105 14.23 10.58 -15.50
C GLY A 105 13.09 9.92 -14.72
N ARG A 106 13.20 9.81 -13.38
CA ARG A 106 12.20 9.19 -12.51
C ARG A 106 11.08 10.15 -12.10
N LEU A 107 11.31 11.46 -12.28
CA LEU A 107 10.37 12.53 -11.97
C LEU A 107 9.60 13.01 -13.21
N ASN A 108 8.82 12.12 -13.81
CA ASN A 108 7.92 12.46 -14.93
C ASN A 108 6.53 12.83 -14.39
N PHE A 109 6.37 14.09 -13.95
CA PHE A 109 5.11 14.56 -13.36
C PHE A 109 4.00 14.77 -14.39
N TRP A 110 4.34 14.99 -15.66
CA TRP A 110 3.42 15.53 -16.67
C TRP A 110 3.46 14.72 -17.97
N ASP A 111 3.11 13.43 -17.90
CA ASP A 111 2.89 12.61 -19.11
C ASP A 111 1.40 12.67 -19.50
N PHE A 112 1.09 13.52 -20.49
CA PHE A 112 -0.26 13.74 -21.02
C PHE A 112 -0.60 12.83 -22.21
N ASP A 113 0.19 11.79 -22.47
CA ASP A 113 -0.09 10.81 -23.53
C ASP A 113 -1.48 10.17 -23.31
N PRO A 114 -2.42 10.26 -24.28
CA PRO A 114 -3.76 9.68 -24.17
C PRO A 114 -3.77 8.17 -24.47
N SER A 115 -2.62 7.55 -24.77
CA SER A 115 -2.54 6.13 -25.08
C SER A 115 -2.95 5.26 -23.88
N PRO A 116 -3.95 4.37 -24.03
CA PRO A 116 -4.41 3.47 -22.96
C PRO A 116 -3.42 2.35 -22.64
N VAL A 117 -2.37 2.17 -23.44
CA VAL A 117 -1.31 1.16 -23.23
C VAL A 117 -0.27 1.65 -22.20
N ARG A 118 -0.16 2.96 -22.01
CA ARG A 118 0.74 3.56 -21.02
C ARG A 118 0.12 3.48 -19.63
N ARG A 119 0.79 2.76 -18.72
CA ARG A 119 0.28 2.41 -17.38
C ARG A 119 0.13 3.60 -16.42
N HIS A 120 0.95 4.65 -16.59
CA HIS A 120 1.02 5.80 -15.68
C HIS A 120 1.01 7.11 -16.47
N THR A 121 -0.15 7.46 -17.02
CA THR A 121 -0.39 8.78 -17.65
C THR A 121 -1.28 9.62 -16.75
N PHE A 122 -1.30 10.94 -16.98
CA PHE A 122 -2.21 11.85 -16.30
C PHE A 122 -3.66 11.35 -16.38
N TRP A 123 -4.10 10.87 -17.55
CA TRP A 123 -5.45 10.38 -17.77
C TRP A 123 -5.77 9.10 -16.97
N THR A 124 -4.87 8.12 -16.99
CA THR A 124 -5.06 6.86 -16.25
C THR A 124 -5.07 7.10 -14.74
N ILE A 125 -4.24 8.02 -14.24
CA ILE A 125 -4.16 8.34 -12.82
C ILE A 125 -5.36 9.18 -12.37
N VAL A 126 -5.73 10.23 -13.10
CA VAL A 126 -6.82 11.13 -12.70
C VAL A 126 -8.17 10.45 -12.92
N VAL A 127 -8.45 9.97 -14.14
CA VAL A 127 -9.75 9.38 -14.47
C VAL A 127 -9.88 8.00 -13.86
N GLY A 128 -8.92 7.11 -14.14
CA GLY A 128 -8.92 5.74 -13.61
C GLY A 128 -8.82 5.72 -12.07
N GLY A 129 -7.92 6.53 -11.50
CA GLY A 129 -7.81 6.67 -10.05
C GLY A 129 -9.10 7.16 -9.40
N THR A 130 -9.81 8.13 -9.98
CA THR A 130 -11.09 8.61 -9.41
C THR A 130 -12.11 7.49 -9.28
N PHE A 131 -12.28 6.65 -10.31
CA PHE A 131 -13.18 5.50 -10.25
C PHE A 131 -12.74 4.47 -9.21
N VAL A 132 -11.44 4.16 -9.14
CA VAL A 132 -10.88 3.22 -8.17
C VAL A 132 -11.08 3.72 -6.74
N TRP A 133 -10.74 4.98 -6.45
CA TRP A 133 -10.91 5.57 -5.13
C TRP A 133 -12.38 5.67 -4.74
N THR A 134 -13.25 6.04 -5.67
CA THR A 134 -14.70 6.08 -5.42
C THR A 134 -15.24 4.70 -5.14
N ALA A 135 -14.76 3.66 -5.81
CA ALA A 135 -15.14 2.29 -5.50
C ALA A 135 -14.65 1.87 -4.10
N ILE A 136 -13.40 2.18 -3.75
CA ILE A 136 -12.82 1.84 -2.44
C ILE A 136 -13.57 2.54 -1.31
N TYR A 137 -13.86 3.83 -1.43
CA TYR A 137 -14.52 4.59 -0.35
C TYR A 137 -16.05 4.45 -0.38
N GLY A 138 -16.66 4.18 -1.54
CA GLY A 138 -18.11 4.17 -1.71
C GLY A 138 -18.76 2.80 -1.58
N ILE A 139 -18.10 1.72 -2.02
CA ILE A 139 -18.70 0.37 -2.07
C ILE A 139 -17.89 -0.70 -1.35
N ASN A 140 -16.64 -0.44 -0.93
CA ASN A 140 -15.85 -1.44 -0.22
C ASN A 140 -16.46 -1.73 1.16
N GLN A 141 -16.75 -3.01 1.38
CA GLN A 141 -17.37 -3.48 2.62
C GLN A 141 -16.60 -3.07 3.88
N SER A 142 -15.27 -3.11 3.86
CA SER A 142 -14.43 -2.75 5.02
C SER A 142 -14.57 -1.27 5.40
N GLN A 143 -14.62 -0.38 4.41
CA GLN A 143 -14.78 1.06 4.64
C GLN A 143 -16.21 1.40 5.09
N VAL A 144 -17.20 0.81 4.43
CA VAL A 144 -18.62 0.98 4.81
C VAL A 144 -18.87 0.53 6.25
N GLN A 145 -18.28 -0.58 6.69
CA GLN A 145 -18.39 -1.04 8.08
C GLN A 145 -17.79 -0.05 9.09
N ARG A 146 -16.68 0.60 8.75
CA ARG A 146 -16.07 1.64 9.59
C ARG A 146 -17.00 2.84 9.75
N TYR A 147 -17.64 3.28 8.66
CA TYR A 147 -18.59 4.41 8.71
C TYR A 147 -19.84 4.08 9.54
N LEU A 148 -20.36 2.86 9.42
CA LEU A 148 -21.52 2.42 10.20
C LEU A 148 -21.22 2.22 11.69
N SER A 149 -19.94 2.13 12.06
CA SER A 149 -19.50 2.02 13.46
C SER A 149 -19.33 3.38 14.14
N CYS A 150 -19.38 4.49 13.38
CA CYS A 150 -19.35 5.84 13.93
C CYS A 150 -20.72 6.22 14.54
N ARG A 151 -20.70 7.05 15.59
CA ARG A 151 -21.92 7.40 16.33
C ARG A 151 -22.78 8.44 15.59
N SER A 152 -22.15 9.26 14.75
CA SER A 152 -22.83 10.29 13.95
C SER A 152 -22.27 10.40 12.53
N GLN A 153 -23.09 10.94 11.61
CA GLN A 153 -22.65 11.21 10.24
C GLN A 153 -21.52 12.26 10.17
N PHE A 154 -21.51 13.21 11.11
CA PHE A 154 -20.44 14.20 11.21
C PHE A 154 -19.11 13.55 11.58
N GLU A 155 -19.10 12.66 12.59
CA GLU A 155 -17.91 11.89 12.96
C GLU A 155 -17.41 11.01 11.81
N ALA A 156 -18.32 10.36 11.07
CA ALA A 156 -17.95 9.54 9.92
C ALA A 156 -17.27 10.36 8.80
N LYS A 157 -17.80 11.57 8.51
CA LYS A 157 -17.17 12.49 7.55
C LYS A 157 -15.80 12.98 8.04
N LEU A 158 -15.70 13.36 9.30
CA LEU A 158 -14.45 13.82 9.89
C LEU A 158 -13.38 12.71 9.87
N ALA A 159 -13.75 11.47 10.22
CA ALA A 159 -12.88 10.30 10.13
C ALA A 159 -12.39 10.05 8.69
N LEU A 160 -13.25 10.27 7.69
CA LEU A 160 -12.88 10.15 6.28
C LEU A 160 -11.88 11.24 5.86
N TYR A 161 -12.05 12.49 6.29
CA TYR A 161 -11.08 13.55 6.03
C TYR A 161 -9.73 13.27 6.69
N PHE A 162 -9.70 12.79 7.94
CA PHE A 162 -8.46 12.38 8.59
C PHE A 162 -7.80 11.20 7.88
N ASN A 163 -8.58 10.22 7.42
CA ASN A 163 -8.06 9.10 6.64
C ASN A 163 -7.43 9.58 5.32
N LEU A 164 -8.07 10.54 4.63
CA LEU A 164 -7.54 11.13 3.41
C LEU A 164 -6.19 11.80 3.68
N VAL A 165 -6.11 12.70 4.66
CA VAL A 165 -4.86 13.40 5.00
C VAL A 165 -3.75 12.39 5.37
N GLY A 166 -4.08 11.37 6.18
CA GLY A 166 -3.12 10.31 6.55
C GLY A 166 -2.61 9.53 5.33
N LEU A 167 -3.48 9.21 4.38
CA LEU A 167 -3.11 8.55 3.13
C LEU A 167 -2.17 9.43 2.29
N TRP A 168 -2.44 10.72 2.16
CA TRP A 168 -1.56 11.66 1.45
C TRP A 168 -0.16 11.71 2.07
N ILE A 169 -0.07 11.77 3.40
CA ILE A 169 1.21 11.76 4.12
C ILE A 169 1.98 10.47 3.83
N ILE A 170 1.34 9.32 4.00
CA ILE A 170 1.96 8.02 3.75
C ILE A 170 2.41 7.87 2.30
N ALA A 171 1.58 8.29 1.33
CA ALA A 171 1.91 8.23 -0.08
C ALA A 171 3.13 9.10 -0.42
N ILE A 172 3.19 10.32 0.09
CA ILE A 172 4.35 11.21 -0.09
C ILE A 172 5.60 10.59 0.52
N CYS A 173 5.53 10.08 1.76
CA CYS A 173 6.65 9.40 2.41
C CYS A 173 7.13 8.17 1.63
N ALA A 174 6.21 7.37 1.10
CA ALA A 174 6.52 6.20 0.29
C ALA A 174 7.23 6.57 -1.02
N VAL A 175 6.73 7.59 -1.74
CA VAL A 175 7.36 8.11 -2.95
C VAL A 175 8.77 8.60 -2.65
N PHE A 176 8.93 9.41 -1.59
CA PHE A 176 10.25 9.90 -1.18
C PHE A 176 11.22 8.79 -0.80
N THR A 177 10.73 7.75 -0.12
CA THR A 177 11.51 6.57 0.23
C THR A 177 11.97 5.84 -1.04
N GLY A 178 11.09 5.67 -2.03
CA GLY A 178 11.45 5.09 -3.33
C GLY A 178 12.50 5.92 -4.09
N LEU A 179 12.37 7.24 -4.10
CA LEU A 179 13.38 8.15 -4.68
C LEU A 179 14.72 8.07 -3.94
N THR A 180 14.67 7.96 -2.62
CA THR A 180 15.86 7.80 -1.77
C THR A 180 16.57 6.49 -2.06
N MET A 181 15.84 5.39 -2.14
CA MET A 181 16.37 4.08 -2.55
C MET A 181 16.99 4.17 -3.94
N TYR A 182 16.30 4.76 -4.91
CA TYR A 182 16.85 4.97 -6.25
C TYR A 182 18.17 5.75 -6.21
N ALA A 183 18.24 6.88 -5.50
CA ALA A 183 19.46 7.68 -5.41
C ALA A 183 20.63 6.93 -4.76
N VAL A 184 20.36 6.10 -3.74
CA VAL A 184 21.37 5.24 -3.09
C VAL A 184 21.88 4.14 -4.02
N TYR A 185 21.00 3.51 -4.79
CA TYR A 185 21.36 2.36 -5.63
C TYR A 185 21.65 2.71 -7.10
N HIS A 186 21.47 3.96 -7.53
CA HIS A 186 21.68 4.38 -8.93
C HIS A 186 23.11 4.08 -9.44
N GLN A 187 24.12 4.14 -8.57
CA GLN A 187 25.51 3.83 -8.92
C GLN A 187 25.92 2.37 -8.64
N CYS A 188 25.13 1.65 -7.85
CA CYS A 188 25.34 0.27 -7.44
C CYS A 188 24.07 -0.52 -7.72
N ASP A 189 23.70 -0.62 -8.98
CA ASP A 189 22.50 -1.34 -9.39
C ASP A 189 22.65 -2.84 -9.00
N PRO A 190 21.86 -3.35 -8.04
CA PRO A 190 22.02 -4.71 -7.52
C PRO A 190 21.71 -5.78 -8.58
N LEU A 191 20.98 -5.41 -9.65
CA LEU A 191 20.74 -6.24 -10.83
C LEU A 191 22.01 -6.41 -11.68
N THR A 192 22.76 -5.32 -11.89
CA THR A 192 23.99 -5.31 -12.71
C THR A 192 25.17 -5.93 -11.96
N GLN A 193 25.16 -5.89 -10.63
CA GLN A 193 26.17 -6.53 -9.77
C GLN A 193 25.90 -8.02 -9.46
N LYS A 194 24.89 -8.66 -10.07
CA LYS A 194 24.52 -10.09 -9.89
C LYS A 194 24.25 -10.51 -8.43
N LYS A 195 23.88 -9.59 -7.54
CA LYS A 195 23.54 -9.92 -6.14
C LYS A 195 22.10 -10.41 -5.98
N VAL A 196 21.28 -10.27 -7.02
CA VAL A 196 19.87 -10.71 -7.05
C VAL A 196 19.61 -11.46 -8.37
N LYS A 197 19.01 -12.65 -8.30
CA LYS A 197 18.84 -13.58 -9.45
C LYS A 197 17.49 -13.47 -10.17
N ALA A 198 16.51 -12.72 -9.65
CA ALA A 198 15.18 -12.64 -10.25
C ALA A 198 14.55 -11.25 -10.11
N SER A 199 13.77 -10.85 -11.13
CA SER A 199 12.99 -9.59 -11.20
C SER A 199 11.86 -9.49 -10.16
N ASP A 200 11.60 -10.55 -9.39
CA ASP A 200 10.60 -10.60 -8.32
C ASP A 200 11.21 -10.30 -6.94
N GLN A 201 12.51 -10.01 -6.87
CA GLN A 201 13.25 -9.67 -5.66
C GLN A 201 13.66 -8.19 -5.59
N VAL A 202 13.01 -7.31 -6.36
CA VAL A 202 13.40 -5.89 -6.43
C VAL A 202 12.91 -5.17 -5.18
N SER A 203 13.86 -4.92 -4.28
CA SER A 203 13.84 -3.87 -3.26
C SER A 203 13.83 -2.48 -3.88
#